data_AF-A0AAV1DDY9-F1
#
_entry.id   AF-A0AAV1DDY9-F1
#
_cell.length_a   1.000
_cell.length_b   1.000
_cell.length_c   1.000
_cell.angle_alpha   90.00
_cell.angle_beta   90.00
_cell.angle_gamma   90.00
#
_symmetry.space_group_name_H-M   'P 1'
#
loop_
_entity.id
_entity.type
_entity.pdbx_description
1 polymer ?
#
loop_
_entity_poly.entity_id
_entity_poly.type
_entity_poly.pdbx_seq_one_letter_code
_entity_poly.pdbx_strand_id
1 'polypeptide(L)'
;MAEDTPISSKVLPEKNCHHQGLEVESLDVPPSVSSQSVSNDFDDDGRLKRTGTVWTTSAHIITAVIGSGVLSLAWSMAQLGWVAGTSVMLLFAFVTYYTSIILSACYRTGDGKRNHTYMEAVKSNLGGFQVKLCGAIQYLNLVGTAIGYTIAASISMVAIEKSNCFHSSHHRDPCKVSSNLYMIMFGVVQIFFSQIPDFHRIWWLSIVAAVMSFTYSMIGLGLGVGRVGESVISMLMPFFNDVVGILGAIGFWPLTVYFPVEMYIVQTKIQKWSRKWICLQMLSVACLIISIAAAAGSVAGVVTDLKTYTPFKTSY
;
A
#
# COMPACT_ATOMS: atom_id res chain seq x y z
N MET A 1 16.44 35.77 31.43
CA MET A 1 15.64 36.91 31.93
C MET A 1 14.95 37.49 30.72
N ALA A 2 13.63 37.58 30.76
CA ALA A 2 12.80 37.99 29.64
C ALA A 2 13.13 39.42 29.20
N GLU A 3 13.14 39.66 27.90
CA GLU A 3 12.96 41.01 27.35
C GLU A 3 12.23 40.91 26.02
N ASP A 4 10.93 41.18 26.08
CA ASP A 4 10.04 41.41 24.95
C ASP A 4 10.39 42.76 24.32
N THR A 5 10.61 42.79 23.01
CA THR A 5 10.53 44.02 22.21
C THR A 5 9.65 43.77 20.97
N PRO A 6 8.74 44.71 20.63
CA PRO A 6 7.71 44.50 19.62
C PRO A 6 8.22 44.88 18.23
N ILE A 7 7.88 44.10 17.20
CA ILE A 7 8.10 44.49 15.80
C ILE A 7 6.75 44.73 15.13
N SER A 8 6.53 46.01 14.81
CA SER A 8 5.39 46.53 14.07
C SER A 8 5.39 46.04 12.61
N SER A 9 4.24 45.47 12.22
CA SER A 9 3.60 45.44 10.89
C SER A 9 4.40 45.84 9.64
N LYS A 10 4.55 44.89 8.70
CA LYS A 10 4.43 45.17 7.26
C LYS A 10 3.37 44.23 6.66
N VAL A 11 2.19 44.79 6.45
CA VAL A 11 1.13 44.22 5.62
C VAL A 11 1.63 44.24 4.18
N LEU A 12 1.87 43.08 3.59
CA LEU A 12 2.15 42.92 2.16
C LEU A 12 0.81 42.94 1.40
N PRO A 13 0.75 43.55 0.20
CA PRO A 13 -0.50 43.78 -0.49
C PRO A 13 -1.13 42.47 -0.97
N GLU A 14 -2.42 42.34 -0.71
CA GLU A 14 -3.32 41.32 -1.24
C GLU A 14 -3.29 41.36 -2.77
N LYS A 15 -2.80 40.28 -3.39
CA LYS A 15 -2.86 40.13 -4.85
C LYS A 15 -4.29 39.75 -5.23
N ASN A 16 -5.01 40.70 -5.82
CA ASN A 16 -6.25 40.47 -6.56
C ASN A 16 -6.05 39.36 -7.61
N CYS A 17 -6.63 38.18 -7.37
CA CYS A 17 -6.89 37.22 -8.45
C CYS A 17 -8.13 37.69 -9.21
N HIS A 18 -7.90 38.28 -10.39
CA HIS A 18 -8.96 38.51 -11.37
C HIS A 18 -9.58 37.16 -11.77
N HIS A 19 -10.80 36.89 -11.31
CA HIS A 19 -11.65 35.87 -11.90
C HIS A 19 -12.17 36.40 -13.24
N GLN A 20 -11.65 35.81 -14.33
CA GLN A 20 -12.20 35.95 -15.66
C GLN A 20 -13.54 35.21 -15.68
N GLY A 21 -14.63 35.96 -15.93
CA GLY A 21 -16.00 35.50 -15.79
C GLY A 21 -16.33 34.31 -16.70
N LEU A 22 -16.84 33.25 -16.09
CA LEU A 22 -17.73 32.30 -16.75
C LEU A 22 -19.13 32.68 -16.27
N GLU A 23 -19.95 33.22 -17.16
CA GLU A 23 -21.39 33.45 -16.90
C GLU A 23 -22.03 32.12 -16.51
N VAL A 24 -22.34 31.96 -15.22
CA VAL A 24 -23.25 30.93 -14.74
C VAL A 24 -24.62 31.58 -14.71
N GLU A 25 -25.46 31.08 -15.61
CA GLU A 25 -26.88 31.40 -15.74
C GLU A 25 -27.54 31.39 -14.34
N SER A 26 -28.16 32.52 -13.99
CA SER A 26 -28.76 32.78 -12.68
C SER A 26 -29.99 31.89 -12.47
N LEU A 27 -29.83 30.83 -11.67
CA LEU A 27 -30.96 30.16 -11.02
C LEU A 27 -31.32 30.94 -9.74
N ASP A 28 -32.52 31.49 -9.70
CA ASP A 28 -33.06 32.25 -8.56
C ASP A 28 -33.09 31.41 -7.28
N VAL A 29 -32.18 31.71 -6.34
CA VAL A 29 -32.17 31.14 -4.98
C VAL A 29 -32.77 32.18 -4.01
N PRO A 30 -33.78 31.83 -3.20
CA PRO A 30 -34.42 32.77 -2.27
C PRO A 30 -33.48 33.26 -1.16
N PRO A 31 -33.69 34.47 -0.62
CA PRO A 31 -32.73 35.15 0.24
C PRO A 31 -32.84 34.66 1.69
N SER A 32 -32.24 33.52 2.03
CA SER A 32 -31.94 33.17 3.44
C SER A 32 -30.94 32.02 3.64
N VAL A 33 -30.31 31.47 2.60
CA VAL A 33 -29.22 30.49 2.82
C VAL A 33 -27.95 31.26 3.16
N SER A 34 -27.63 31.33 4.45
CA SER A 34 -26.43 31.99 4.97
C SER A 34 -25.18 31.47 4.26
N SER A 35 -24.34 32.37 3.75
CA SER A 35 -23.00 32.04 3.23
C SER A 35 -22.14 31.25 4.22
N GLN A 36 -22.46 31.32 5.52
CA GLN A 36 -21.85 30.54 6.60
C GLN A 36 -22.27 29.06 6.63
N SER A 37 -23.49 28.70 6.22
CA SER A 37 -23.90 27.29 6.16
C SER A 37 -23.24 26.57 5.00
N VAL A 38 -23.08 27.25 3.86
CA VAL A 38 -22.35 26.71 2.70
C VAL A 38 -20.86 26.54 3.04
N SER A 39 -20.23 27.53 3.70
CA SER A 39 -18.82 27.45 4.10
C SER A 39 -18.50 26.30 5.08
N ASN A 40 -19.45 25.85 5.90
CA ASN A 40 -19.22 24.77 6.87
C ASN A 40 -19.21 23.37 6.25
N ASP A 41 -19.74 23.22 5.03
CA ASP A 41 -19.86 21.94 4.32
C ASP A 41 -18.67 21.66 3.39
N PHE A 42 -17.79 22.63 3.16
CA PHE A 42 -16.60 22.49 2.33
C PHE A 42 -15.30 22.64 3.14
N ASP A 43 -14.26 21.91 2.74
CA ASP A 43 -12.90 21.95 3.29
C ASP A 43 -12.07 23.04 2.57
N ASP A 44 -10.86 23.33 3.05
CA ASP A 44 -9.97 24.40 2.53
C ASP A 44 -9.58 24.21 1.04
N ASP A 45 -9.86 23.04 0.48
CA ASP A 45 -9.63 22.68 -0.93
C ASP A 45 -10.89 22.79 -1.81
N GLY A 46 -12.00 23.30 -1.26
CA GLY A 46 -13.27 23.50 -1.97
C GLY A 46 -14.07 22.21 -2.20
N ARG A 47 -13.66 21.08 -1.60
CA ARG A 47 -14.41 19.81 -1.64
C ARG A 47 -15.25 19.63 -0.38
N LEU A 48 -16.24 18.74 -0.45
CA LEU A 48 -17.06 18.36 0.72
C LEU A 48 -16.18 18.03 1.93
N LYS A 49 -16.60 18.52 3.09
CA LYS A 49 -15.89 18.37 4.36
C LYS A 49 -15.71 16.90 4.70
N ARG A 50 -14.46 16.53 4.97
CA ARG A 50 -14.09 15.15 5.34
C ARG A 50 -14.59 14.84 6.75
N THR A 51 -15.32 13.74 6.90
CA THR A 51 -15.88 13.27 8.18
C THR A 51 -15.07 12.13 8.81
N GLY A 52 -13.98 11.70 8.16
CA GLY A 52 -13.14 10.61 8.63
C GLY A 52 -12.43 10.92 9.94
N THR A 53 -12.40 9.96 10.86
CA THR A 53 -11.69 10.07 12.14
C THR A 53 -10.32 9.39 12.08
N VAL A 54 -9.48 9.64 13.09
CA VAL A 54 -8.22 8.88 13.27
C VAL A 54 -8.50 7.38 13.32
N TRP A 55 -9.57 6.98 14.01
CA TRP A 55 -9.98 5.57 14.10
C TRP A 55 -10.31 4.96 12.74
N THR A 56 -11.15 5.62 11.94
CA THR A 56 -11.52 5.17 10.59
C THR A 56 -10.28 5.10 9.69
N THR A 57 -9.39 6.08 9.81
CA THR A 57 -8.14 6.15 9.02
C THR A 57 -7.18 5.02 9.40
N SER A 58 -6.97 4.80 10.69
CA SER A 58 -6.14 3.70 11.20
C SER A 58 -6.69 2.35 10.78
N ALA A 59 -8.01 2.14 10.85
CA ALA A 59 -8.64 0.91 10.38
C ALA A 59 -8.38 0.67 8.88
N HIS A 60 -8.55 1.69 8.04
CA HIS A 60 -8.25 1.57 6.60
C HIS A 60 -6.78 1.24 6.34
N ILE A 61 -5.84 1.89 7.03
CA ILE A 61 -4.40 1.60 6.90
C ILE A 61 -4.11 0.16 7.30
N ILE A 62 -4.61 -0.30 8.45
CA ILE A 62 -4.43 -1.67 8.93
C ILE A 62 -4.98 -2.66 7.90
N THR A 63 -6.18 -2.45 7.38
CA THR A 63 -6.79 -3.35 6.39
C THR A 63 -6.05 -3.37 5.05
N ALA A 64 -5.43 -2.26 4.66
CA ALA A 64 -4.64 -2.20 3.44
C ALA A 64 -3.28 -2.90 3.58
N VAL A 65 -2.70 -2.91 4.79
CA VAL A 65 -1.38 -3.49 5.07
C VAL A 65 -1.47 -4.98 5.44
N ILE A 66 -2.49 -5.38 6.21
CA ILE A 66 -2.72 -6.79 6.58
C ILE A 66 -3.35 -7.53 5.39
N GLY A 67 -2.51 -7.86 4.41
CA GLY A 67 -2.86 -8.63 3.22
C GLY A 67 -2.03 -9.91 3.08
N SER A 68 -1.99 -10.46 1.87
CA SER A 68 -1.27 -11.72 1.57
C SER A 68 0.25 -11.66 1.84
N GLY A 69 0.84 -10.46 1.89
CA GLY A 69 2.25 -10.28 2.25
C GLY A 69 2.60 -10.81 3.65
N VAL A 70 1.63 -10.89 4.57
CA VAL A 70 1.84 -11.46 5.91
C VAL A 70 2.16 -12.96 5.86
N LEU A 71 1.64 -13.69 4.86
CA LEU A 71 1.91 -15.12 4.68
C LEU A 71 3.37 -15.37 4.29
N SER A 72 3.90 -14.55 3.37
CA SER A 72 5.32 -14.55 3.01
C SER A 72 6.20 -14.16 4.19
N LEU A 73 5.75 -13.19 5.01
CA LEU A 73 6.50 -12.74 6.17
C LEU A 73 6.74 -13.84 7.21
N ALA A 74 5.75 -14.69 7.46
CA ALA A 74 5.92 -15.83 8.37
C ALA A 74 7.01 -16.80 7.90
N TRP A 75 7.09 -17.04 6.59
CA TRP A 75 8.15 -17.85 6.00
C TRP A 75 9.52 -17.16 6.12
N SER A 76 9.63 -15.87 5.82
CA SER A 76 10.88 -15.12 5.99
C SER A 76 11.36 -15.08 7.44
N MET A 77 10.43 -14.93 8.39
CA MET A 77 10.71 -15.01 9.83
C MET A 77 11.23 -16.40 10.25
N ALA A 78 10.70 -17.47 9.66
CA ALA A 78 11.19 -18.82 9.90
C ALA A 78 12.63 -19.01 9.38
N GLN A 79 12.97 -18.42 8.23
CA GLN A 79 14.32 -18.50 7.65
C GLN A 79 15.36 -17.66 8.41
N LEU A 80 15.00 -16.45 8.85
CA LEU A 80 15.90 -15.57 9.58
C LEU A 80 16.07 -15.98 11.06
N GLY A 81 15.16 -16.81 11.57
CA GLY A 81 15.09 -17.14 12.99
C GLY A 81 14.47 -16.01 13.82
N TRP A 82 14.05 -16.33 15.03
CA TRP A 82 13.24 -15.44 15.86
C TRP A 82 13.92 -14.09 16.16
N VAL A 83 15.19 -14.12 16.60
CA VAL A 83 15.90 -12.90 17.02
C VAL A 83 16.17 -11.97 15.84
N ALA A 84 16.81 -12.48 14.78
CA ALA A 84 17.14 -11.66 13.62
C ALA A 84 15.87 -11.23 12.86
N GLY A 85 14.89 -12.11 12.71
CA GLY A 85 13.60 -11.81 12.09
C GLY A 85 12.88 -10.66 12.81
N THR A 86 12.70 -10.76 14.13
CA THR A 86 12.03 -9.70 14.91
C THR A 86 12.83 -8.40 14.88
N SER A 87 14.17 -8.46 14.97
CA SER A 87 15.02 -7.27 14.88
C SER A 87 14.86 -6.56 13.53
N VAL A 88 14.86 -7.30 12.42
CA VAL A 88 14.68 -6.74 11.07
C VAL A 88 13.28 -6.17 10.89
N MET A 89 12.25 -6.82 11.43
CA MET A 89 10.87 -6.32 11.40
C MET A 89 10.71 -4.99 12.14
N LEU A 90 11.29 -4.86 13.34
CA LEU A 90 11.26 -3.60 14.07
C LEU A 90 12.03 -2.49 13.34
N LEU A 91 13.15 -2.82 12.71
CA LEU A 91 13.92 -1.88 11.90
C LEU A 91 13.10 -1.36 10.72
N PHE A 92 12.48 -2.24 9.92
CA PHE A 92 11.64 -1.83 8.80
C PHE A 92 10.40 -1.08 9.25
N ALA A 93 9.78 -1.46 10.38
CA ALA A 93 8.67 -0.73 10.96
C ALA A 93 9.07 0.71 11.32
N PHE A 94 10.25 0.90 11.93
CA PHE A 94 10.78 2.24 12.22
C PHE A 94 11.04 3.05 10.94
N VAL A 95 11.64 2.44 9.91
CA VAL A 95 11.90 3.11 8.63
C VAL A 95 10.59 3.52 7.96
N THR A 96 9.62 2.63 7.84
CA THR A 96 8.30 2.92 7.23
C THR A 96 7.53 3.97 8.03
N TYR A 97 7.59 3.93 9.35
CA TYR A 97 6.99 4.97 10.20
C TYR A 97 7.63 6.33 9.95
N TYR A 98 8.97 6.39 9.93
CA TYR A 98 9.71 7.61 9.67
C TYR A 98 9.43 8.17 8.27
N THR A 99 9.42 7.33 7.23
CA THR A 99 9.12 7.77 5.86
C THR A 99 7.65 8.21 5.70
N SER A 100 6.73 7.61 6.46
CA SER A 100 5.32 8.04 6.51
C SER A 100 5.16 9.42 7.15
N ILE A 101 5.93 9.73 8.21
CA ILE A 101 5.93 11.06 8.82
C ILE A 101 6.37 12.12 7.80
N ILE A 102 7.52 11.92 7.15
CA ILE A 102 8.01 12.91 6.18
C ILE A 102 7.08 13.01 4.96
N LEU A 103 6.47 11.90 4.51
CA LEU A 103 5.46 11.93 3.45
C LEU A 103 4.23 12.74 3.85
N SER A 104 3.74 12.54 5.07
CA SER A 104 2.61 13.29 5.62
C SER A 104 2.92 14.78 5.79
N ALA A 105 4.19 15.15 5.95
CA ALA A 105 4.59 16.56 5.91
C ALA A 105 4.58 17.15 4.49
N CYS A 106 4.72 16.30 3.46
CA CYS A 106 4.87 16.72 2.06
C CYS A 106 3.60 16.67 1.21
N TYR A 107 2.47 16.24 1.78
CA TYR A 107 1.22 16.09 1.03
C TYR A 107 0.59 17.41 0.55
N ARG A 108 0.91 18.54 1.21
CA ARG A 108 0.54 19.88 0.77
C ARG A 108 1.74 20.57 0.14
N THR A 109 1.53 21.20 -1.00
CA THR A 109 2.55 22.01 -1.68
C THR A 109 2.71 23.36 -0.97
N GLY A 110 3.83 24.06 -1.21
CA GLY A 110 4.12 25.37 -0.59
C GLY A 110 3.02 26.43 -0.75
N ASP A 111 2.20 26.32 -1.80
CA ASP A 111 1.04 27.19 -2.05
C ASP A 111 -0.22 26.79 -1.24
N GLY A 112 -0.08 25.85 -0.30
CA GLY A 112 -1.18 25.32 0.50
C GLY A 112 -2.06 24.30 -0.23
N LYS A 113 -1.90 24.10 -1.55
CA LYS A 113 -2.66 23.11 -2.33
C LYS A 113 -2.38 21.69 -1.83
N ARG A 114 -3.45 20.94 -1.54
CA ARG A 114 -3.38 19.53 -1.13
C ARG A 114 -3.28 18.62 -2.35
N ASN A 115 -2.36 17.68 -2.33
CA ASN A 115 -2.24 16.63 -3.35
C ASN A 115 -3.03 15.40 -2.89
N HIS A 116 -3.94 14.90 -3.73
CA HIS A 116 -4.81 13.78 -3.37
C HIS A 116 -4.23 12.43 -3.75
N THR A 117 -3.38 12.42 -4.78
CA THR A 117 -2.69 11.21 -5.22
C THR A 117 -1.20 11.31 -4.95
N TYR A 118 -0.58 10.17 -4.71
CA TYR A 118 0.87 10.09 -4.52
C TYR A 118 1.64 10.64 -5.73
N MET A 119 1.16 10.33 -6.94
CA MET A 119 1.72 10.83 -8.19
C MET A 119 1.60 12.35 -8.35
N GLU A 120 0.52 12.98 -7.88
CA GLU A 120 0.40 14.44 -7.82
C GLU A 120 1.36 15.06 -6.80
N ALA A 121 1.53 14.44 -5.63
CA ALA A 121 2.50 14.90 -4.63
C ALA A 121 3.92 14.89 -5.20
N VAL A 122 4.32 13.81 -5.89
CA VAL A 122 5.60 13.71 -6.60
C VAL A 122 5.69 14.73 -7.73
N LYS A 123 4.63 14.93 -8.51
CA LYS A 123 4.60 15.92 -9.60
C LYS A 123 4.81 17.34 -9.07
N SER A 124 4.17 17.70 -7.96
CA SER A 124 4.23 19.04 -7.38
C SER A 124 5.58 19.34 -6.73
N ASN A 125 6.25 18.34 -6.16
CA ASN A 125 7.52 18.51 -5.46
C ASN A 125 8.77 18.24 -6.33
N LEU A 126 8.75 17.20 -7.16
CA LEU A 126 9.91 16.71 -7.91
C LEU A 126 9.80 16.91 -9.42
N GLY A 127 8.57 16.92 -9.95
CA GLY A 127 8.28 17.25 -11.35
C GLY A 127 8.75 16.24 -12.41
N GLY A 128 8.59 16.64 -13.68
CA GLY A 128 9.23 16.08 -14.87
C GLY A 128 9.31 14.56 -14.99
N PHE A 129 10.54 14.03 -14.91
CA PHE A 129 10.82 12.60 -15.10
C PHE A 129 10.39 11.75 -13.90
N GLN A 130 10.45 12.31 -12.69
CA GLN A 130 10.18 11.59 -11.44
C GLN A 130 8.72 11.15 -11.34
N VAL A 131 7.77 11.94 -11.85
CA VAL A 131 6.36 11.53 -11.92
C VAL A 131 6.12 10.38 -12.90
N LYS A 132 6.83 10.35 -14.04
CA LYS A 132 6.73 9.24 -15.00
C LYS A 132 7.27 7.94 -14.41
N LEU A 133 8.41 8.03 -13.72
CA LEU A 133 9.00 6.90 -13.01
C LEU A 133 8.09 6.42 -11.87
N CYS A 134 7.60 7.33 -11.03
CA CYS A 134 6.66 7.03 -9.96
C CYS A 134 5.40 6.34 -10.48
N GLY A 135 4.80 6.88 -11.53
CA GLY A 135 3.61 6.29 -12.17
C GLY A 135 3.90 4.89 -12.70
N ALA A 136 5.00 4.69 -13.43
CA ALA A 136 5.38 3.39 -13.97
C ALA A 136 5.53 2.33 -12.86
N ILE A 137 6.23 2.66 -11.77
CA ILE A 137 6.45 1.74 -10.65
C ILE A 137 5.13 1.49 -9.90
N GLN A 138 4.31 2.51 -9.70
CA GLN A 138 3.02 2.37 -9.00
C GLN A 138 2.05 1.48 -9.79
N TYR A 139 1.93 1.67 -11.11
CA TYR A 139 1.10 0.81 -11.96
C TYR A 139 1.64 -0.63 -12.03
N LEU A 140 2.96 -0.81 -12.14
CA LEU A 140 3.58 -2.14 -12.11
C LEU A 140 3.25 -2.86 -10.79
N ASN A 141 3.38 -2.16 -9.66
CA ASN A 141 3.04 -2.73 -8.36
C ASN A 141 1.54 -3.09 -8.26
N LEU A 142 0.65 -2.24 -8.76
CA LEU A 142 -0.80 -2.52 -8.78
C LEU A 142 -1.14 -3.73 -9.64
N VAL A 143 -0.59 -3.83 -10.85
CA VAL A 143 -0.79 -4.98 -11.76
C VAL A 143 -0.23 -6.26 -11.13
N GLY A 144 0.99 -6.19 -10.60
CA GLY A 144 1.61 -7.32 -9.93
C GLY A 144 0.83 -7.80 -8.72
N THR A 145 0.34 -6.88 -7.90
CA THR A 145 -0.50 -7.18 -6.73
C THR A 145 -1.81 -7.85 -7.17
N ALA A 146 -2.45 -7.36 -8.24
CA ALA A 146 -3.66 -7.98 -8.79
C ALA A 146 -3.40 -9.42 -9.26
N ILE A 147 -2.32 -9.66 -10.01
CA ILE A 147 -1.91 -11.00 -10.45
C ILE A 147 -1.63 -11.90 -9.24
N GLY A 148 -0.85 -11.41 -8.27
CA GLY A 148 -0.51 -12.14 -7.05
C GLY A 148 -1.75 -12.57 -6.27
N TYR A 149 -2.69 -11.65 -6.05
CA TYR A 149 -3.95 -11.98 -5.36
C TYR A 149 -4.81 -12.98 -6.13
N THR A 150 -4.87 -12.89 -7.46
CA THR A 150 -5.62 -13.86 -8.27
C THR A 150 -5.04 -15.27 -8.17
N ILE A 151 -3.71 -15.39 -8.20
CA ILE A 151 -3.03 -16.68 -8.05
C ILE A 151 -3.24 -17.23 -6.64
N ALA A 152 -3.02 -16.40 -5.60
CA ALA A 152 -3.17 -16.80 -4.20
C ALA A 152 -4.60 -17.25 -3.87
N ALA A 153 -5.61 -16.49 -4.33
CA ALA A 153 -7.02 -16.85 -4.16
C ALA A 153 -7.33 -18.20 -4.83
N SER A 154 -6.88 -18.40 -6.08
CA SER A 154 -7.10 -19.66 -6.79
C SER A 154 -6.51 -20.87 -6.07
N ILE A 155 -5.23 -20.78 -5.68
CA ILE A 155 -4.54 -21.87 -4.97
C ILE A 155 -5.25 -22.21 -3.66
N SER A 156 -5.68 -21.18 -2.93
CA SER A 156 -6.43 -21.35 -1.68
C SER A 156 -7.74 -22.09 -1.91
N MET A 157 -8.50 -21.74 -2.95
CA MET A 157 -9.74 -22.42 -3.30
C MET A 157 -9.53 -23.88 -3.73
N VAL A 158 -8.49 -24.14 -4.53
CA VAL A 158 -8.12 -25.52 -4.92
C VAL A 158 -7.76 -26.36 -3.69
N ALA A 159 -7.08 -25.78 -2.70
CA ALA A 159 -6.72 -26.49 -1.47
C ALA A 159 -7.96 -26.85 -0.64
N ILE A 160 -8.92 -25.93 -0.52
CA ILE A 160 -10.21 -26.16 0.18
C ILE A 160 -11.03 -27.24 -0.54
N GLU A 161 -11.13 -27.18 -1.85
CA GLU A 161 -11.93 -28.16 -2.59
C GLU A 161 -11.31 -29.55 -2.54
N LYS A 162 -9.97 -29.63 -2.59
CA LYS A 162 -9.26 -30.88 -2.37
C LYS A 162 -9.52 -31.44 -0.97
N SER A 163 -9.47 -30.62 0.08
CA SER A 163 -9.71 -31.12 1.45
C SER A 163 -11.15 -31.62 1.62
N ASN A 164 -12.14 -30.91 1.07
CA ASN A 164 -13.54 -31.34 1.07
C ASN A 164 -13.73 -32.67 0.30
N CYS A 165 -13.11 -32.78 -0.87
CA CYS A 165 -13.16 -33.99 -1.68
C CYS A 165 -12.54 -35.20 -0.96
N PHE A 166 -11.36 -35.05 -0.35
CA PHE A 166 -10.72 -36.12 0.42
C PHE A 166 -11.54 -36.57 1.63
N HIS A 167 -12.22 -35.63 2.30
CA HIS A 167 -13.09 -35.94 3.43
C HIS A 167 -14.36 -36.69 2.97
N SER A 168 -14.97 -36.25 1.86
CA SER A 168 -16.15 -36.90 1.30
C SER A 168 -15.88 -38.27 0.69
N SER A 169 -14.68 -38.51 0.15
CA SER A 169 -14.31 -39.77 -0.52
C SER A 169 -13.72 -40.83 0.42
N HIS A 170 -13.63 -40.56 1.74
CA HIS A 170 -13.01 -41.46 2.73
C HIS A 170 -11.62 -41.98 2.29
N HIS A 171 -10.80 -41.13 1.67
CA HIS A 171 -9.47 -41.44 1.15
C HIS A 171 -9.40 -42.50 0.03
N ARG A 172 -10.50 -42.77 -0.68
CA ARG A 172 -10.54 -43.86 -1.68
C ARG A 172 -10.22 -43.43 -3.12
N ASP A 173 -10.50 -42.17 -3.48
CA ASP A 173 -10.40 -41.70 -4.87
C ASP A 173 -9.45 -40.50 -5.05
N PRO A 174 -8.69 -40.42 -6.17
CA PRO A 174 -7.84 -39.28 -6.47
C PRO A 174 -8.67 -38.03 -6.85
N CYS A 175 -8.65 -37.02 -5.98
CA CYS A 175 -9.35 -35.75 -6.18
C CYS A 175 -8.58 -34.81 -7.13
N LYS A 176 -9.11 -34.64 -8.36
CA LYS A 176 -8.56 -33.71 -9.37
C LYS A 176 -9.37 -32.42 -9.38
N VAL A 177 -8.74 -31.31 -9.02
CA VAL A 177 -9.35 -29.97 -8.99
C VAL A 177 -8.52 -29.02 -9.85
N SER A 178 -9.18 -28.25 -10.74
CA SER A 178 -8.51 -27.34 -11.66
C SER A 178 -8.34 -25.93 -11.05
N SER A 179 -7.13 -25.37 -11.15
CA SER A 179 -6.84 -23.99 -10.69
C SER A 179 -7.39 -22.93 -11.65
N ASN A 180 -7.35 -23.21 -12.97
CA ASN A 180 -7.76 -22.23 -13.99
C ASN A 180 -9.21 -21.75 -13.80
N LEU A 181 -10.11 -22.63 -13.35
CA LEU A 181 -11.50 -22.27 -13.09
C LEU A 181 -11.62 -21.20 -12.00
N TYR A 182 -10.91 -21.38 -10.88
CA TYR A 182 -10.93 -20.41 -9.78
C TYR A 182 -10.21 -19.11 -10.12
N MET A 183 -9.14 -19.15 -10.93
CA MET A 183 -8.50 -17.93 -11.45
C MET A 183 -9.47 -17.09 -12.29
N ILE A 184 -10.20 -17.73 -13.22
CA ILE A 184 -11.18 -17.04 -14.07
C ILE A 184 -12.32 -16.47 -13.21
N MET A 185 -12.87 -17.28 -12.29
CA MET A 185 -13.93 -16.85 -11.37
C MET A 185 -13.52 -15.62 -10.55
N PHE A 186 -12.30 -15.62 -9.98
CA PHE A 186 -11.81 -14.49 -9.20
C PHE A 186 -11.57 -13.25 -10.08
N GLY A 187 -11.07 -13.43 -11.31
CA GLY A 187 -10.92 -12.35 -12.28
C GLY A 187 -12.26 -11.68 -12.64
N VAL A 188 -13.34 -12.46 -12.82
CA VAL A 188 -14.69 -11.92 -13.06
C VAL A 188 -15.17 -11.09 -11.85
N VAL A 189 -14.95 -11.59 -10.64
CA VAL A 189 -15.29 -10.87 -9.40
C VAL A 189 -14.50 -9.56 -9.28
N GLN A 190 -13.21 -9.55 -9.63
CA GLN A 190 -12.40 -8.32 -9.67
C GLN A 190 -12.95 -7.28 -10.66
N ILE A 191 -13.38 -7.72 -11.85
CA ILE A 191 -13.98 -6.81 -12.86
C ILE A 191 -15.28 -6.20 -12.33
N PHE A 192 -16.09 -6.97 -11.62
CA PHE A 192 -17.31 -6.46 -10.99
C PHE A 192 -16.97 -5.40 -9.92
N PHE A 193 -16.01 -5.67 -9.04
CA PHE A 193 -15.61 -4.72 -8.01
C PHE A 193 -14.90 -3.48 -8.56
N SER A 194 -14.21 -3.57 -9.70
CA SER A 194 -13.56 -2.41 -10.33
C SER A 194 -14.57 -1.39 -10.90
N GLN A 195 -15.84 -1.78 -11.04
CA GLN A 195 -16.91 -0.85 -11.45
C GLN A 195 -17.35 0.08 -10.31
N ILE A 196 -16.89 -0.13 -9.07
CA ILE A 196 -17.28 0.71 -7.93
C ILE A 196 -16.31 1.90 -7.86
N PRO A 197 -16.78 3.14 -8.15
CA PRO A 197 -15.88 4.29 -8.36
C PRO A 197 -15.37 4.93 -7.08
N ASP A 198 -16.00 4.69 -5.92
CA ASP A 198 -15.70 5.43 -4.69
C ASP A 198 -15.44 4.52 -3.48
N PHE A 199 -14.25 4.67 -2.88
CA PHE A 199 -13.83 4.01 -1.64
C PHE A 199 -14.79 4.23 -0.47
N HIS A 200 -15.53 5.34 -0.45
CA HIS A 200 -16.48 5.62 0.62
C HIS A 200 -17.66 4.63 0.65
N ARG A 201 -18.06 4.08 -0.52
CA ARG A 201 -19.09 3.04 -0.62
C ARG A 201 -18.56 1.64 -0.27
N ILE A 202 -17.26 1.51 -0.06
CA ILE A 202 -16.53 0.24 0.08
C ILE A 202 -16.03 0.02 1.51
N TRP A 203 -16.33 0.93 2.46
CA TRP A 203 -15.92 0.81 3.86
C TRP A 203 -16.30 -0.55 4.50
N TRP A 204 -17.43 -1.14 4.11
CA TRP A 204 -17.84 -2.46 4.56
C TRP A 204 -16.89 -3.58 4.11
N LEU A 205 -16.27 -3.48 2.92
CA LEU A 205 -15.24 -4.43 2.48
C LEU A 205 -13.99 -4.33 3.33
N SER A 206 -13.60 -3.13 3.78
CA SER A 206 -12.49 -2.99 4.73
C SER A 206 -12.80 -3.69 6.06
N ILE A 207 -14.04 -3.62 6.56
CA ILE A 207 -14.44 -4.37 7.77
C ILE A 207 -14.36 -5.88 7.53
N VAL A 208 -14.91 -6.37 6.43
CA VAL A 208 -14.85 -7.81 6.08
C VAL A 208 -13.40 -8.27 5.97
N ALA A 209 -12.55 -7.49 5.29
CA ALA A 209 -11.12 -7.78 5.19
C ALA A 209 -10.45 -7.82 6.57
N ALA A 210 -10.74 -6.86 7.46
CA ALA A 210 -10.23 -6.85 8.83
C ALA A 210 -10.60 -8.15 9.57
N VAL A 211 -11.87 -8.53 9.53
CA VAL A 211 -12.38 -9.74 10.20
C VAL A 211 -11.71 -10.99 9.66
N MET A 212 -11.62 -11.13 8.33
CA MET A 212 -10.91 -12.25 7.70
C MET A 212 -9.44 -12.28 8.11
N SER A 213 -8.82 -11.11 8.22
CA SER A 213 -7.42 -10.97 8.61
C SER A 213 -7.12 -11.41 10.03
N PHE A 214 -7.92 -10.97 11.00
CA PHE A 214 -7.81 -11.47 12.37
C PHE A 214 -8.11 -12.96 12.46
N THR A 215 -9.11 -13.44 11.71
CA THR A 215 -9.51 -14.85 11.72
C THR A 215 -8.38 -15.76 11.25
N TYR A 216 -7.74 -15.48 10.10
CA TYR A 216 -6.65 -16.33 9.62
C TYR A 216 -5.43 -16.24 10.54
N SER A 217 -5.12 -15.07 11.12
CA SER A 217 -4.02 -14.93 12.07
C SER A 217 -4.25 -15.74 13.35
N MET A 218 -5.48 -15.76 13.88
CA MET A 218 -5.85 -16.57 15.05
C MET A 218 -5.79 -18.07 14.73
N ILE A 219 -6.29 -18.50 13.56
CA ILE A 219 -6.19 -19.89 13.12
C ILE A 219 -4.71 -20.29 12.96
N GLY A 220 -3.90 -19.44 12.33
CA GLY A 220 -2.45 -19.65 12.17
C GLY A 220 -1.72 -19.76 13.51
N LEU A 221 -2.04 -18.89 14.47
CA LEU A 221 -1.51 -18.95 15.83
C LEU A 221 -1.94 -20.25 16.53
N GLY A 222 -3.21 -20.62 16.45
CA GLY A 222 -3.75 -21.84 17.07
C GLY A 222 -3.12 -23.10 16.50
N LEU A 223 -2.95 -23.18 15.17
CA LEU A 223 -2.26 -24.29 14.52
C LEU A 223 -0.77 -24.31 14.85
N GLY A 224 -0.11 -23.16 14.93
CA GLY A 224 1.32 -23.04 15.27
C GLY A 224 1.64 -23.43 16.71
N VAL A 225 0.77 -23.09 17.67
CA VAL A 225 0.90 -23.54 19.07
C VAL A 225 0.54 -25.03 19.20
N GLY A 226 -0.44 -25.51 18.44
CA GLY A 226 -0.93 -26.90 18.49
C GLY A 226 -0.06 -27.93 17.76
N ARG A 227 0.80 -27.52 16.83
CA ARG A 227 1.73 -28.41 16.11
C ARG A 227 3.11 -27.79 15.94
N VAL A 228 4.09 -28.29 16.69
CA VAL A 228 5.53 -27.95 16.52
C VAL A 228 6.15 -28.62 15.28
N GLY A 229 5.41 -29.41 14.52
CA GLY A 229 5.89 -30.03 13.28
C GLY A 229 4.77 -30.17 12.26
N GLU A 230 5.07 -29.80 11.02
CA GLU A 230 4.28 -30.05 9.81
C GLU A 230 2.98 -29.23 9.68
N SER A 231 3.13 -27.91 9.51
CA SER A 231 2.07 -27.12 8.91
C SER A 231 2.15 -27.20 7.38
N VAL A 232 1.05 -27.66 6.78
CA VAL A 232 0.71 -27.76 5.34
C VAL A 232 0.79 -26.41 4.59
N ILE A 233 1.24 -25.34 5.26
CA ILE A 233 1.43 -23.99 4.73
C ILE A 233 2.58 -23.93 3.72
N SER A 234 3.46 -24.93 3.67
CA SER A 234 4.45 -25.12 2.60
C SER A 234 3.83 -25.28 1.20
N MET A 235 2.51 -25.50 1.11
CA MET A 235 1.80 -25.71 -0.16
C MET A 235 1.33 -24.40 -0.84
N LEU A 236 1.43 -23.23 -0.19
CA LEU A 236 0.98 -21.94 -0.76
C LEU A 236 1.99 -21.25 -1.69
N MET A 237 2.94 -22.04 -2.19
CA MET A 237 3.91 -21.81 -3.26
C MET A 237 5.14 -20.92 -2.95
N PRO A 238 6.37 -21.46 -3.18
CA PRO A 238 7.57 -20.63 -3.29
C PRO A 238 7.42 -19.57 -4.40
N PHE A 239 6.75 -19.89 -5.51
CA PHE A 239 6.45 -18.93 -6.58
C PHE A 239 5.66 -17.68 -6.12
N PHE A 240 4.67 -17.82 -5.24
CA PHE A 240 3.91 -16.65 -4.76
C PHE A 240 4.80 -15.75 -3.90
N ASN A 241 5.62 -16.36 -3.04
CA ASN A 241 6.59 -15.65 -2.22
C ASN A 241 7.63 -14.92 -3.08
N ASP A 242 8.12 -15.56 -4.13
CA ASP A 242 9.11 -14.96 -5.03
C ASP A 242 8.50 -13.81 -5.87
N VAL A 243 7.26 -13.95 -6.35
CA VAL A 243 6.54 -12.87 -7.05
C VAL A 243 6.30 -11.68 -6.13
N VAL A 244 5.84 -11.92 -4.90
CA VAL A 244 5.65 -10.86 -3.89
C VAL A 244 6.99 -10.24 -3.51
N GLY A 245 8.07 -11.04 -3.43
CA GLY A 245 9.43 -10.57 -3.18
C GLY A 245 9.94 -9.63 -4.26
N ILE A 246 9.73 -9.96 -5.55
CA ILE A 246 10.08 -9.09 -6.68
C ILE A 246 9.26 -7.80 -6.64
N LEU A 247 7.94 -7.88 -6.47
CA LEU A 247 7.07 -6.70 -6.42
C LEU A 247 7.41 -5.80 -5.23
N GLY A 248 7.66 -6.41 -4.07
CA GLY A 248 8.13 -5.74 -2.87
C GLY A 248 9.46 -5.03 -3.11
N ALA A 249 10.44 -5.70 -3.72
CA ALA A 249 11.74 -5.09 -4.00
C ALA A 249 11.67 -3.93 -5.02
N ILE A 250 10.86 -4.08 -6.08
CA ILE A 250 10.66 -3.04 -7.09
C ILE A 250 9.89 -1.85 -6.51
N GLY A 251 8.90 -2.07 -5.65
CA GLY A 251 8.07 -1.02 -5.09
C GLY A 251 8.65 -0.35 -3.84
N PHE A 252 9.31 -1.10 -2.97
CA PHE A 252 9.71 -0.67 -1.62
C PHE A 252 10.66 0.52 -1.66
N TRP A 253 11.85 0.37 -2.25
CA TRP A 253 12.81 1.48 -2.28
C TRP A 253 12.26 2.73 -2.96
N PRO A 254 11.76 2.69 -4.21
CA PRO A 254 11.35 3.90 -4.89
C PRO A 254 10.12 4.55 -4.23
N LEU A 255 9.06 3.78 -3.97
CA LEU A 255 7.79 4.34 -3.50
C LEU A 255 7.76 4.61 -1.99
N THR A 256 8.39 3.76 -1.17
CA THR A 256 8.28 3.84 0.30
C THR A 256 9.40 4.67 0.92
N VAL A 257 10.56 4.76 0.26
CA VAL A 257 11.77 5.39 0.83
C VAL A 257 12.25 6.57 -0.01
N TYR A 258 12.61 6.34 -1.27
CA TYR A 258 13.25 7.36 -2.12
C TYR A 258 12.36 8.57 -2.37
N PHE A 259 11.15 8.39 -2.91
CA PHE A 259 10.26 9.50 -3.23
C PHE A 259 9.88 10.33 -1.99
N PRO A 260 9.49 9.74 -0.84
CA PRO A 260 9.23 10.53 0.37
C PRO A 260 10.43 11.32 0.86
N VAL A 261 11.63 10.71 0.83
CA VAL A 261 12.89 11.37 1.24
C VAL A 261 13.22 12.54 0.32
N GLU A 262 13.16 12.35 -1.00
CA GLU A 262 13.46 13.39 -1.97
C GLU A 262 12.44 14.53 -1.94
N MET A 263 11.14 14.22 -1.85
CA MET A 263 10.10 15.24 -1.67
C MET A 263 10.36 16.08 -0.41
N TYR A 264 10.71 15.42 0.70
CA TYR A 264 11.00 16.10 1.95
C TYR A 264 12.22 17.02 1.85
N ILE A 265 13.31 16.57 1.22
CA ILE A 265 14.53 17.37 1.01
C ILE A 265 14.22 18.62 0.19
N VAL A 266 13.47 18.48 -0.91
CA VAL A 266 13.12 19.61 -1.79
C VAL A 266 12.20 20.59 -1.07
N GLN A 267 11.18 20.10 -0.38
CA GLN A 267 10.18 20.95 0.26
C GLN A 267 10.73 21.70 1.47
N THR A 268 11.57 21.06 2.28
CA THR A 268 12.21 21.70 3.45
C THR A 268 13.50 22.44 3.10
N LYS A 269 13.90 22.45 1.82
CA LYS A 269 15.10 23.12 1.31
C LYS A 269 16.36 22.78 2.11
N ILE A 270 16.53 21.50 2.47
CA ILE A 270 17.68 21.07 3.26
C ILE A 270 18.96 21.28 2.45
N GLN A 271 19.92 22.00 3.03
CA GLN A 271 21.22 22.22 2.42
C GLN A 271 21.93 20.88 2.18
N LYS A 272 22.44 20.69 0.96
CA LYS A 272 23.27 19.53 0.61
C LYS A 272 24.46 19.44 1.57
N TRP A 273 24.83 18.21 1.95
CA TRP A 273 25.89 17.91 2.93
C TRP A 273 25.61 18.29 4.39
N SER A 274 24.39 18.75 4.71
CA SER A 274 23.97 18.85 6.11
C SER A 274 23.89 17.46 6.76
N ARG A 275 24.12 17.36 8.08
CA ARG A 275 23.97 16.11 8.85
C ARG A 275 22.62 15.42 8.60
N LYS A 276 21.54 16.21 8.50
CA LYS A 276 20.19 15.70 8.17
C LYS A 276 20.13 15.13 6.75
N TRP A 277 20.71 15.83 5.78
CA TRP A 277 20.74 15.38 4.38
C TRP A 277 21.53 14.07 4.23
N ILE A 278 22.71 13.99 4.87
CA ILE A 278 23.55 12.78 4.85
C ILE A 278 22.80 11.61 5.50
N CYS A 279 22.15 11.82 6.64
CA CYS A 279 21.37 10.78 7.32
C CYS A 279 20.23 10.25 6.44
N LEU A 280 19.47 11.14 5.80
CA LEU A 280 18.37 10.78 4.89
C LEU A 280 18.86 10.02 3.66
N GLN A 281 19.97 10.46 3.06
CA GLN A 281 20.55 9.77 1.91
C GLN A 281 21.13 8.40 2.29
N MET A 282 21.81 8.30 3.43
CA MET A 282 22.31 7.02 3.95
C MET A 282 21.17 6.03 4.18
N LEU A 283 20.05 6.48 4.75
CA LEU A 283 18.85 5.66 4.92
C LEU A 283 18.31 5.16 3.57
N SER A 284 18.20 6.06 2.59
CA SER A 284 17.73 5.73 1.23
C SER A 284 18.65 4.72 0.53
N VAL A 285 19.97 4.93 0.58
CA VAL A 285 20.95 4.03 -0.03
C VAL A 285 21.00 2.67 0.68
N ALA A 286 20.89 2.62 2.01
CA ALA A 286 20.80 1.36 2.73
C ALA A 286 19.58 0.54 2.30
N CYS A 287 18.41 1.19 2.17
CA CYS A 287 17.19 0.54 1.68
C CYS A 287 17.30 0.12 0.20
N LEU A 288 18.04 0.87 -0.63
CA LEU A 288 18.32 0.49 -2.01
C LEU A 288 19.12 -0.81 -2.06
N ILE A 289 20.19 -0.92 -1.29
CA ILE A 289 21.04 -2.12 -1.24
C ILE A 289 20.21 -3.33 -0.82
N ILE A 290 19.38 -3.19 0.22
CA ILE A 290 18.51 -4.28 0.67
C ILE A 290 17.50 -4.67 -0.42
N SER A 291 16.92 -3.70 -1.12
CA SER A 291 15.97 -3.97 -2.21
C SER A 291 16.62 -4.67 -3.39
N ILE A 292 17.85 -4.30 -3.76
CA ILE A 292 18.63 -4.98 -4.80
C ILE A 292 18.94 -6.42 -4.40
N ALA A 293 19.36 -6.65 -3.15
CA ALA A 293 19.61 -7.99 -2.63
C ALA A 293 18.33 -8.85 -2.62
N ALA A 294 17.21 -8.28 -2.18
CA ALA A 294 15.91 -8.94 -2.19
C ALA A 294 15.42 -9.26 -3.62
N ALA A 295 15.62 -8.35 -4.57
CA ALA A 295 15.30 -8.58 -5.98
C ALA A 295 16.15 -9.72 -6.56
N ALA A 296 17.47 -9.72 -6.30
CA ALA A 296 18.36 -10.77 -6.76
C ALA A 296 17.97 -12.15 -6.19
N GLY A 297 17.68 -12.21 -4.88
CA GLY A 297 17.22 -13.43 -4.23
C GLY A 297 15.89 -13.95 -4.81
N SER A 298 14.92 -13.05 -5.00
CA SER A 298 13.61 -13.42 -5.54
C SER A 298 13.68 -13.85 -7.01
N VAL A 299 14.50 -13.19 -7.84
CA VAL A 299 14.73 -13.60 -9.24
C VAL A 299 15.40 -14.97 -9.30
N ALA A 300 16.39 -15.24 -8.44
CA ALA A 300 17.02 -16.56 -8.35
C ALA A 300 16.01 -17.65 -7.92
N GLY A 301 15.12 -17.32 -7.00
CA GLY A 301 13.98 -18.16 -6.60
C GLY A 301 13.07 -18.48 -7.78
N VAL A 302 12.53 -17.46 -8.45
CA VAL A 302 11.66 -17.64 -9.63
C VAL A 302 12.32 -18.51 -10.71
N VAL A 303 13.59 -18.26 -11.04
CA VAL A 303 14.31 -19.02 -12.07
C VAL A 303 14.48 -20.49 -11.66
N THR A 304 14.66 -20.77 -10.36
CA THR A 304 14.77 -22.13 -9.83
C THR A 304 13.42 -22.83 -9.83
N ASP A 305 12.37 -22.12 -9.43
CA ASP A 305 11.00 -22.61 -9.43
C ASP A 305 10.50 -22.91 -10.84
N LEU A 306 10.78 -22.05 -11.83
CA LEU A 306 10.37 -22.26 -13.23
C LEU A 306 11.05 -23.47 -13.90
N LYS A 307 12.19 -23.95 -13.38
CA LYS A 307 12.82 -25.19 -13.86
C LYS A 307 12.08 -26.44 -13.38
N THR A 308 11.41 -26.34 -12.24
CA THR A 308 10.75 -27.47 -11.57
C THR A 308 9.23 -27.45 -11.83
N TYR A 309 8.66 -26.26 -11.91
CA TYR A 309 7.24 -26.00 -12.12
C TYR A 309 7.01 -25.42 -13.52
N THR A 310 6.28 -26.15 -14.35
CA THR A 310 5.85 -25.64 -15.66
C THR A 310 4.53 -24.88 -15.45
N PRO A 311 4.52 -23.54 -15.54
CA PRO A 311 3.28 -22.79 -15.41
C PRO A 311 2.29 -23.27 -16.48
N PHE A 312 1.04 -23.51 -16.08
CA PHE A 312 -0.07 -23.97 -16.93
C PHE A 312 -0.08 -25.45 -17.38
N LYS A 313 0.79 -26.32 -16.85
CA LYS A 313 0.49 -27.77 -16.93
C LYS A 313 -0.58 -28.13 -15.92
N THR A 314 -1.79 -28.43 -16.42
CA THR A 314 -2.78 -29.21 -15.68
C THR A 314 -2.15 -30.57 -15.35
N SER A 315 -1.74 -30.79 -14.10
CA SER A 315 -1.51 -32.15 -13.62
C SER A 315 -2.87 -32.85 -13.64
N TYR A 316 -3.06 -33.66 -14.68
CA TYR A 316 -4.12 -34.65 -14.73
C TYR A 316 -3.76 -35.80 -13.81
#